data_AF-A0A3D2DK44-F1
#
_entry.id   AF-A0A3D2DK44-F1
#
_cell.length_a   1.000
_cell.length_b   1.000
_cell.length_c   1.000
_cell.angle_alpha   90.00
_cell.angle_beta   90.00
_cell.angle_gamma   90.00
#
_symmetry.space_group_name_H-M   'P 1'
#
loop_
_entity.id
_entity.type
_entity.pdbx_description
1 polymer ?
#
loop_
_entity_poly.entity_id
_entity_poly.type
_entity_poly.pdbx_seq_one_letter_code
_entity_poly.pdbx_strand_id
1 'polypeptide(L)'
;MGVENIITFDAHDPRVHNSIPLKGFESVSCTYQFIKYLLLGVDDLHIDSEHMMVISPDEGGMGRAVYFANVLGLDMGMFYK
;
A
#
# COMPACT_ATOMS: atom_id res chain seq x y z
N MET A 1 -9.40 -24.78 15.25
CA MET A 1 -10.27 -24.36 14.13
C MET A 1 -9.91 -24.99 12.79
N GLY A 2 -8.89 -25.85 12.68
CA GLY A 2 -8.66 -26.66 11.47
C GLY A 2 -8.28 -25.90 10.19
N VAL A 3 -7.83 -24.65 10.32
CA VAL A 3 -7.43 -23.80 9.17
C VAL A 3 -5.99 -24.14 8.77
N GLU A 4 -5.80 -24.41 7.47
CA GLU A 4 -4.49 -24.77 6.89
C GLU A 4 -3.76 -23.59 6.23
N ASN A 5 -4.51 -22.65 5.64
CA ASN A 5 -3.98 -21.47 4.98
C ASN A 5 -4.87 -20.25 5.25
N ILE A 6 -4.26 -19.08 5.36
CA ILE A 6 -4.94 -17.78 5.43
C ILE A 6 -4.51 -16.97 4.22
N ILE A 7 -5.48 -16.51 3.44
CA ILE A 7 -5.25 -15.57 2.35
C ILE A 7 -5.88 -14.24 2.76
N THR A 8 -5.09 -13.18 2.70
CA THR A 8 -5.50 -11.83 3.05
C THR A 8 -4.92 -10.81 2.07
N PHE A 9 -5.29 -9.55 2.27
CA PHE A 9 -4.92 -8.41 1.45
C PHE A 9 -4.35 -7.32 2.34
N ASP A 10 -3.17 -6.79 1.97
CA ASP A 10 -2.47 -5.72 2.68
C ASP A 10 -2.46 -5.88 4.22
N ALA A 11 -1.92 -7.01 4.70
CA ALA A 11 -1.67 -7.19 6.12
C ALA A 11 -0.87 -5.99 6.67
N HIS A 12 -1.36 -5.39 7.76
CA HIS A 12 -0.77 -4.16 8.34
C HIS A 12 0.72 -4.33 8.66
N ASP A 13 1.08 -5.50 9.19
CA ASP A 13 2.45 -5.92 9.41
C ASP A 13 2.65 -7.32 8.80
N PRO A 14 3.46 -7.47 7.74
CA PRO A 14 3.74 -8.77 7.13
C PRO A 14 4.30 -9.80 8.12
N ARG A 15 4.91 -9.35 9.22
CA ARG A 15 5.48 -10.22 10.26
C ARG A 15 4.41 -10.97 11.05
N VAL A 16 3.12 -10.65 10.89
CA VAL A 16 2.02 -11.45 11.48
C VAL A 16 2.08 -12.92 11.05
N HIS A 17 2.66 -13.22 9.88
CA HIS A 17 2.97 -14.59 9.43
C HIS A 17 3.75 -15.37 10.51
N ASN A 18 4.68 -14.72 11.21
CA ASN A 18 5.54 -15.37 12.21
C ASN A 18 4.75 -15.91 13.42
N SER A 19 3.50 -15.49 13.61
CA SER A 19 2.62 -16.03 14.65
C SER A 19 2.08 -17.43 14.32
N ILE A 20 2.13 -17.85 13.05
CA ILE A 20 1.64 -19.16 12.58
C ILE A 20 2.61 -19.81 11.56
N PRO A 21 3.89 -20.03 11.92
CA PRO A 21 4.94 -20.39 10.97
C PRO A 21 4.78 -21.79 10.33
N LEU A 22 3.90 -22.63 10.89
CA LEU A 22 3.62 -23.98 10.40
C LEU A 22 2.39 -24.05 9.50
N LYS A 23 1.74 -22.90 9.22
CA LYS A 23 0.54 -22.78 8.40
C LYS A 23 0.80 -21.81 7.25
N GLY A 24 0.02 -21.96 6.18
CA GLY A 24 0.08 -21.01 5.08
C GLY A 24 -0.44 -19.63 5.52
N PHE A 25 0.28 -18.58 5.12
CA PHE A 25 -0.19 -17.21 5.25
C PHE A 25 0.26 -16.41 4.03
N GLU A 26 -0.71 -15.99 3.23
CA GLU A 26 -0.52 -15.21 2.00
C GLU A 26 -1.16 -13.83 2.20
N SER A 27 -0.38 -12.77 1.98
CA SER A 27 -0.88 -11.40 1.95
C SER A 27 -0.58 -10.80 0.59
N VAL A 28 -1.63 -10.59 -0.21
CA VAL A 28 -1.52 -9.99 -1.55
C VAL A 28 -1.52 -8.47 -1.42
N SER A 29 -0.60 -7.80 -2.12
CA SER A 29 -0.57 -6.34 -2.17
C SER A 29 -1.71 -5.78 -3.03
N CYS A 30 -2.43 -4.77 -2.56
CA CYS A 30 -3.49 -4.14 -3.34
C CYS A 30 -3.02 -2.91 -4.12
N THR A 31 -1.72 -2.57 -4.11
CA THR A 31 -1.24 -1.32 -4.71
C THR A 31 -1.61 -1.19 -6.19
N TYR A 32 -1.44 -2.26 -6.98
CA TYR A 32 -1.81 -2.25 -8.39
C TYR A 32 -3.30 -1.92 -8.60
N GLN A 33 -4.18 -2.56 -7.82
CA GLN A 33 -5.61 -2.32 -7.93
C GLN A 33 -5.94 -0.89 -7.51
N PHE A 34 -5.30 -0.37 -6.47
CA PHE A 34 -5.48 1.01 -6.02
C PHE A 34 -5.11 2.01 -7.11
N ILE A 35 -3.92 1.86 -7.71
CA ILE A 35 -3.47 2.72 -8.81
C ILE A 35 -4.42 2.58 -10.01
N LYS A 36 -4.75 1.36 -10.42
CA LYS A 36 -5.65 1.11 -11.54
C LYS A 36 -6.98 1.84 -11.38
N TYR A 37 -7.61 1.72 -10.22
CA TYR A 37 -8.91 2.36 -9.99
C TYR A 37 -8.81 3.85 -9.71
N LEU A 38 -7.68 4.36 -9.21
CA LEU A 38 -7.40 5.79 -9.17
C LEU A 38 -7.40 6.37 -10.59
N LEU A 39 -6.69 5.73 -11.53
CA LEU A 39 -6.60 6.17 -12.93
C LEU A 39 -7.92 6.05 -13.70
N LEU A 40 -8.75 5.05 -13.36
CA LEU A 40 -10.03 4.83 -14.03
C LEU A 40 -11.20 5.59 -13.39
N GLY A 41 -11.04 6.03 -12.14
CA GLY A 41 -12.12 6.60 -11.32
C GLY A 41 -12.01 8.09 -11.05
N VAL A 42 -10.86 8.71 -11.38
CA VAL A 42 -10.65 10.16 -11.23
C VAL A 42 -10.41 10.74 -12.61
N ASP A 43 -11.39 11.49 -13.10
CA ASP A 43 -11.28 12.25 -14.34
C ASP A 43 -10.28 13.40 -14.19
N ASP A 44 -9.63 13.79 -15.30
CA ASP A 44 -8.66 14.89 -15.37
C ASP A 44 -7.49 14.81 -14.37
N LEU A 45 -7.10 13.58 -13.98
CA LEU A 45 -5.97 13.35 -13.08
C LEU A 45 -4.63 13.62 -13.78
N HIS A 46 -3.94 14.68 -13.36
CA HIS A 46 -2.58 15.00 -13.81
C HIS A 46 -1.55 14.34 -12.88
N ILE A 47 -0.71 13.47 -13.43
CA ILE A 47 0.27 12.70 -12.66
C ILE A 47 1.66 13.25 -12.95
N ASP A 48 2.02 14.24 -12.16
CA ASP A 48 3.35 14.83 -12.11
C ASP A 48 3.52 15.56 -10.77
N SER A 49 4.78 15.83 -10.38
CA SER A 49 5.08 16.48 -9.10
C SER A 49 4.66 17.94 -9.00
N GLU A 50 4.28 18.61 -10.10
CA GLU A 50 3.77 19.99 -10.04
C GLU A 50 2.29 20.03 -9.62
N HIS A 51 1.53 18.97 -9.95
CA HIS A 51 0.09 18.91 -9.71
C HIS A 51 -0.32 17.90 -8.63
N MET A 52 0.55 16.96 -8.24
CA MET A 52 0.22 15.87 -7.32
C MET A 52 1.39 15.49 -6.39
N MET A 53 1.06 15.08 -5.15
CA MET A 53 2.00 14.56 -4.16
C MET A 53 1.38 13.39 -3.41
N VAL A 54 2.20 12.40 -3.04
CA VAL A 54 1.79 11.32 -2.13
C VAL A 54 2.13 11.71 -0.70
N ILE A 55 1.14 11.72 0.20
CA ILE A 55 1.34 12.09 1.60
C ILE A 55 1.12 10.87 2.51
N SER A 56 2.11 10.55 3.33
CA SER A 56 1.95 9.61 4.43
C SER A 56 1.30 10.30 5.63
N PRO A 57 0.24 9.72 6.24
CA PRO A 57 -0.41 10.32 7.40
C PRO A 57 0.45 10.24 8.68
N ASP A 58 1.41 9.33 8.72
CA ASP A 58 2.33 9.11 9.84
C ASP A 58 3.60 8.37 9.36
N GLU A 59 4.53 8.10 10.28
CA GLU A 59 5.76 7.36 10.00
C GLU A 59 5.50 5.88 9.61
N GLY A 60 4.51 5.24 10.23
CA GLY A 60 4.17 3.84 9.97
C GLY A 60 3.64 3.59 8.55
N GLY A 61 3.04 4.61 7.93
CA GLY A 61 2.59 4.59 6.54
C GLY A 61 3.67 4.84 5.49
N MET A 62 4.86 5.29 5.88
CA MET A 62 5.85 5.83 4.93
C MET A 62 6.28 4.82 3.87
N GLY A 63 6.50 3.56 4.25
CA GLY A 63 6.90 2.53 3.29
C GLY A 63 5.89 2.35 2.15
N ARG A 64 4.59 2.46 2.44
CA ARG A 64 3.54 2.42 1.42
C ARG A 64 3.55 3.71 0.58
N ALA A 65 3.62 4.87 1.21
CA ALA A 65 3.63 6.16 0.52
C ALA A 65 4.82 6.29 -0.46
N VAL A 66 6.03 5.90 -0.05
CA VAL A 66 7.23 5.88 -0.91
C VAL A 66 7.03 4.97 -2.11
N TYR A 67 6.42 3.79 -1.92
CA TYR A 67 6.16 2.88 -3.02
C TYR A 67 5.20 3.48 -4.05
N PHE A 68 4.09 4.10 -3.60
CA PHE A 68 3.17 4.82 -4.50
C PHE A 68 3.87 5.95 -5.25
N ALA A 69 4.63 6.78 -4.53
CA ALA A 69 5.35 7.92 -5.12
C ALA A 69 6.34 7.47 -6.20
N ASN A 70 7.11 6.42 -5.94
CA ASN A 70 8.07 5.87 -6.91
C ASN A 70 7.40 5.28 -8.16
N VAL A 71 6.28 4.55 -7.99
CA VAL A 71 5.56 3.96 -9.13
C VAL A 71 4.91 5.05 -9.99
N LEU A 72 4.43 6.13 -9.37
CA LEU A 72 3.76 7.23 -10.07
C LEU A 72 4.73 8.35 -10.51
N GLY A 73 5.99 8.33 -10.07
CA GLY A 73 6.97 9.39 -10.37
C GLY A 73 6.63 10.72 -9.69
N LEU A 74 6.13 10.68 -8.45
CA LEU A 74 5.65 11.85 -7.70
C LEU A 74 6.55 12.17 -6.49
N ASP A 75 6.43 13.40 -6.00
CA ASP A 75 7.02 13.80 -4.71
C ASP A 75 6.26 13.15 -3.54
N MET A 76 6.96 12.99 -2.41
CA MET A 76 6.41 12.38 -1.18
C MET A 76 6.56 13.32 0.03
N GLY A 77 5.48 13.45 0.80
CA GLY A 77 5.46 14.15 2.09
C GLY A 77 4.97 13.26 3.23
N MET A 78 5.11 13.73 4.47
CA MET A 78 4.62 13.04 5.66
C MET A 78 4.13 14.05 6.70
N PHE A 79 3.01 13.73 7.37
CA PHE A 79 2.60 14.45 8.57
C PHE A 79 3.31 13.89 9.80
N TYR A 80 3.89 14.79 10.59
CA TYR A 80 4.48 14.47 11.88
C TYR A 80 3.59 15.04 13.00
N LYS A 81 3.38 14.27 14.07
CA LYS A 81 2.60 14.69 15.23
C LYS A 81 3.51 15.07 16.39
#